data_AF-A0A928WUS6-F1
#
_entry.id   AF-A0A928WUS6-F1
#
_cell.length_a   1.000
_cell.length_b   1.000
_cell.length_c   1.000
_cell.angle_alpha   90.00
_cell.angle_beta   90.00
_cell.angle_gamma   90.00
#
_symmetry.space_group_name_H-M   'P 1'
#
loop_
_entity.id
_entity.type
_entity.pdbx_description
1 polymer ?
#
loop_
_entity_poly.entity_id
_entity_poly.type
_entity_poly.pdbx_seq_one_letter_code
_entity_poly.pdbx_strand_id
1 'polypeptide(L)' 'DVAEAFFQTAMDRGEYRKMNPKIVARIFLGMFTVSGFSQTTMSADGGSPQDMKEMAETLADIFLNGVLHEPD' A
#
# COMPACT_ATOMS: atom_id res chain seq x y z
N ASP A 1 6.65 14.33 5.88
CA ASP A 1 7.48 13.26 5.28
C ASP A 1 7.22 13.19 3.77
N VAL A 2 8.12 12.66 2.93
CA VAL A 2 7.90 12.60 1.45
C VAL A 2 6.65 11.77 1.13
N ALA A 3 6.45 10.65 1.84
CA ALA A 3 5.26 9.81 1.66
C ALA A 3 3.97 10.54 2.06
N GLU A 4 4.01 11.30 3.16
CA GLU A 4 2.86 12.10 3.61
C GLU A 4 2.47 13.16 2.58
N ALA A 5 3.44 13.87 1.99
CA ALA A 5 3.19 14.86 0.95
C ALA A 5 2.59 14.23 -0.33
N PHE A 6 3.04 13.01 -0.67
CA PHE A 6 2.47 12.24 -1.77
C PHE A 6 0.97 11.95 -1.54
N PHE A 7 0.62 11.39 -0.38
CA PHE A 7 -0.77 11.08 -0.06
C PHE A 7 -1.65 12.33 0.10
N GLN A 8 -1.12 13.41 0.68
CA GLN A 8 -1.81 14.69 0.76
C GLN A 8 -2.15 15.22 -0.64
N THR A 9 -1.19 15.16 -1.57
CA THR A 9 -1.40 15.64 -2.94
C THR A 9 -2.51 14.86 -3.66
N ALA A 10 -2.54 13.53 -3.51
CA ALA A 10 -3.59 12.70 -4.11
C ALA A 10 -4.98 13.00 -3.53
N MET A 11 -5.07 13.29 -2.23
CA MET A 11 -6.30 13.73 -1.58
C MET A 11 -6.75 15.11 -2.06
N ASP A 12 -5.80 16.05 -2.23
CA ASP A 12 -6.09 17.40 -2.71
C ASP A 12 -6.62 17.41 -4.16
N ARG A 13 -6.20 16.43 -4.97
CA ARG A 13 -6.70 16.19 -6.32
C ARG A 13 -8.06 15.48 -6.37
N GLY A 14 -8.57 15.01 -5.23
CA GLY A 14 -9.79 14.22 -5.17
C GLY A 14 -9.64 12.79 -5.67
N GLU A 15 -8.41 12.30 -5.89
CA GLU A 15 -8.14 10.91 -6.29
C GLU A 15 -8.35 9.97 -5.10
N TYR A 16 -7.91 10.40 -3.90
CA TYR A 16 -8.05 9.67 -2.65
C TYR A 16 -9.05 10.35 -1.69
N ARG A 17 -9.70 9.54 -0.85
CA ARG A 17 -10.61 9.99 0.21
C ARG A 17 -9.90 10.94 1.16
N LYS A 18 -10.60 11.95 1.68
CA LYS A 18 -10.04 12.87 2.69
C LYS A 18 -9.80 12.12 4.00
N MET A 19 -8.53 11.88 4.31
CA MET A 19 -8.07 11.14 5.49
C MET A 19 -6.85 11.84 6.10
N ASN A 20 -6.31 11.32 7.21
CA ASN A 20 -5.04 11.82 7.75
C ASN A 20 -3.86 11.25 6.92
N PRO A 21 -3.13 12.06 6.15
CA PRO A 21 -2.09 11.58 5.22
C PRO A 21 -0.92 10.91 5.95
N LYS A 22 -0.60 11.37 7.17
CA LYS A 22 0.44 10.78 8.00
C LYS A 22 0.08 9.37 8.46
N ILE A 23 -1.20 9.13 8.76
CA ILE A 23 -1.69 7.79 9.12
C ILE A 23 -1.69 6.89 7.89
N VAL A 24 -2.20 7.37 6.75
CA VAL A 24 -2.20 6.61 5.49
C VAL A 24 -0.78 6.21 5.08
N ALA A 25 0.18 7.12 5.15
CA ALA A 25 1.59 6.84 4.87
C ALA A 25 2.17 5.73 5.76
N ARG A 26 1.82 5.73 7.05
CA ARG A 26 2.26 4.69 8.00
C ARG A 26 1.62 3.34 7.71
N ILE A 27 0.34 3.32 7.35
CA ILE A 27 -0.36 2.08 6.98
C ILE A 27 0.26 1.50 5.71
N PHE A 28 0.47 2.32 4.68
CA PHE A 28 1.11 1.90 3.43
C PHE A 28 2.49 1.27 3.69
N LEU A 29 3.34 1.95 4.46
CA LEU A 29 4.66 1.43 4.84
C LEU A 29 4.55 0.14 5.67
N GLY A 30 3.60 0.08 6.61
CA GLY A 30 3.35 -1.09 7.45
C GLY A 30 2.94 -2.32 6.64
N MET A 31 2.03 -2.15 5.67
CA MET A 31 1.60 -3.24 4.77
C MET A 31 2.79 -3.80 3.99
N PHE A 32 3.62 -2.94 3.39
CA PHE A 32 4.82 -3.39 2.66
C PHE A 32 5.85 -4.07 3.57
N THR A 33 6.09 -3.48 4.74
CA THR A 33 7.07 -3.99 5.71
C THR A 33 6.66 -5.38 6.20
N VAL A 34 5.43 -5.53 6.70
CA VAL A 34 4.94 -6.80 7.24
C VAL A 34 4.84 -7.87 6.15
N SER A 35 4.25 -7.54 5.00
CA SER A 35 4.10 -8.53 3.92
C SER A 35 5.45 -8.95 3.32
N GLY A 36 6.38 -8.02 3.13
CA GLY A 36 7.73 -8.32 2.64
C GLY A 36 8.56 -9.15 3.62
N PHE A 37 8.46 -8.85 4.92
CA PHE A 37 9.08 -9.68 5.96
C PHE A 37 8.42 -11.05 6.07
N SER A 38 7.09 -11.14 5.92
CA SER A 38 6.35 -12.41 5.96
C SER A 38 6.75 -13.34 4.82
N GLN A 39 6.94 -12.82 3.59
CA GLN A 39 7.50 -13.58 2.46
C GLN A 39 8.90 -14.13 2.80
N THR A 40 9.79 -13.27 3.30
CA THR A 40 11.17 -13.70 3.66
C THR A 40 11.18 -14.75 4.78
N THR A 41 10.22 -14.69 5.72
CA THR A 41 10.17 -15.58 6.88
C THR A 41 9.44 -16.90 6.58
N MET A 42 8.41 -16.88 5.73
CA MET A 42 7.59 -18.06 5.39
C MET A 42 8.12 -18.82 4.17
N SER A 43 8.80 -18.15 3.24
CA SER A 43 9.38 -18.77 2.04
C SER A 43 10.84 -19.14 2.32
N ALA A 44 11.05 -20.24 3.05
CA ALA A 44 12.40 -20.79 3.28
C ALA A 44 13.14 -21.19 1.98
N ASP A 45 12.43 -21.37 0.86
CA ASP A 45 12.98 -21.76 -0.44
C ASP A 45 12.98 -20.65 -1.51
N GLY A 46 12.74 -19.38 -1.12
CA GLY A 46 12.70 -18.25 -2.05
C GLY A 46 11.43 -18.25 -2.89
N GLY A 47 10.51 -17.33 -2.58
CA GLY A 47 9.28 -17.15 -3.34
C GLY A 47 9.57 -16.97 -4.83
N SER A 48 8.80 -17.63 -5.69
CA SER A 48 8.95 -17.46 -7.13
C SER A 48 8.66 -16.00 -7.53
N PRO A 49 9.19 -15.50 -8.66
CA PRO A 49 8.84 -14.17 -9.15
C PRO A 49 7.32 -13.96 -9.30
N GLN A 50 6.58 -15.05 -9.55
CA GLN A 50 5.13 -15.04 -9.63
C GLN A 50 4.48 -14.76 -8.27
N ASP A 51 4.97 -15.37 -7.18
CA ASP A 51 4.44 -15.15 -5.84
C ASP A 51 4.71 -13.71 -5.36
N MET A 52 5.86 -13.15 -5.74
CA MET A 52 6.19 -11.76 -5.44
C MET A 52 5.27 -10.80 -6.20
N LYS A 53 4.95 -11.12 -7.45
CA LYS A 53 3.99 -10.36 -8.26
C LYS A 53 2.59 -10.41 -7.65
N GLU A 54 2.09 -11.60 -7.32
CA GLU A 54 0.76 -11.79 -6.74
C GLU A 54 0.62 -11.06 -5.41
N MET A 55 1.65 -11.10 -4.56
CA MET A 55 1.68 -10.32 -3.32
C MET A 55 1.61 -8.81 -3.61
N ALA A 56 2.41 -8.31 -4.55
CA ALA A 56 2.42 -6.88 -4.87
C ALA A 56 1.09 -6.39 -5.43
N GLU A 57 0.47 -7.16 -6.33
CA GLU A 57 -0.85 -6.87 -6.90
C GLU A 57 -1.93 -6.87 -5.82
N THR A 58 -1.92 -7.88 -4.92
CA THR A 58 -2.87 -7.97 -3.82
C THR A 58 -2.74 -6.82 -2.83
N LEU A 59 -1.50 -6.44 -2.48
CA LEU A 59 -1.22 -5.35 -1.56
C LEU A 59 -1.69 -4.01 -2.14
N ALA A 60 -1.43 -3.78 -3.44
CA ALA A 60 -1.90 -2.61 -4.16
C ALA A 60 -3.43 -2.56 -4.22
N ASP A 61 -4.10 -3.66 -4.53
CA ASP A 61 -5.56 -3.74 -4.61
C ASP A 61 -6.22 -3.43 -3.25
N ILE A 62 -5.78 -4.07 -2.16
CA ILE A 62 -6.27 -3.80 -0.81
C ILE A 62 -6.06 -2.32 -0.44
N PHE A 63 -4.88 -1.79 -0.72
CA PHE A 63 -4.57 -0.41 -0.39
C PHE A 63 -5.45 0.56 -1.18
N LEU A 64 -5.58 0.38 -2.49
CA LEU A 64 -6.32 1.26 -3.39
C LEU A 64 -7.82 1.24 -3.09
N ASN A 65 -8.44 0.06 -2.93
CA ASN A 65 -9.84 -0.02 -2.47
C ASN A 65 -10.02 0.65 -1.09
N GLY A 66 -8.96 0.67 -0.29
CA GLY A 66 -8.89 1.37 0.99
C GLY A 66 -8.59 2.86 0.91
N VAL A 67 -8.33 3.49 -0.24
CA VAL A 67 -8.03 4.94 -0.30
C VAL A 67 -8.70 5.68 -1.44
N LEU A 68 -9.08 5.00 -2.52
CA LEU A 68 -9.70 5.61 -3.68
C LEU A 68 -11.01 6.30 -3.31
N HIS A 69 -11.19 7.49 -3.86
CA HIS A 69 -12.46 8.19 -3.82
C HIS A 69 -13.31 7.69 -4.99
N GLU A 70 -14.46 7.07 -4.70
CA GLU A 70 -15.44 6.78 -5.75
C GLU A 70 -16.04 8.11 -6.21
N PRO A 71 -16.04 8.41 -7.52
CA PRO A 71 -16.74 9.57 -8.04
C PRO A 71 -18.26 9.36 -7.88
N ASP A 72 -18.95 10.40 -7.39
CA ASP A 72 -20.43 10.46 -7.30
C ASP A 72 -21.11 10.32 -8.69
#